data_AF-A0A8H9T9Y0-F1
#
_entry.id   AF-A0A8H9T9Y0-F1
#
_cell.length_a   1.000
_cell.length_b   1.000
_cell.length_c   1.000
_cell.angle_alpha   90.00
_cell.angle_beta   90.00
_cell.angle_gamma   90.00
#
_symmetry.space_group_name_H-M   'P 1'
#
loop_
_entity.id
_entity.type
_entity.pdbx_description
1 polymer ?
#
loop_
_entity_poly.entity_id
_entity_poly.type
_entity_poly.pdbx_seq_one_letter_code
_entity_poly.pdbx_strand_id
1 'polypeptide(L)'
;MENLKLLPSKQQGVVLLTALIMVIAVTGIAVTLMSSSTIDIKITNAAQEREVAENQLIGEVQRVIASEAKEGADSDFFLTPDEIATDSGKLDGDGNKITIPEKDITEPGHEMKSIMTNLNNGLLELNCPRSYSFTAGVSCNMVQVSTTIEYGSKSKHQLTIVTGIAQEMASTGKGI
;
A
#
# COMPACT_ATOMS: atom_id res chain seq x y z
N MET A 1 -31.09 56.27 14.60
CA MET A 1 -30.39 57.14 13.62
C MET A 1 -29.47 58.03 14.42
N GLU A 2 -28.30 57.57 14.80
CA GLU A 2 -27.47 58.33 15.74
C GLU A 2 -25.99 58.21 15.38
N ASN A 3 -25.44 59.37 15.00
CA ASN A 3 -24.03 59.74 14.99
C ASN A 3 -23.15 59.28 13.81
N LEU A 4 -23.52 59.65 12.58
CA LEU A 4 -22.49 60.06 11.61
C LEU A 4 -22.06 61.49 11.95
N LYS A 5 -21.08 61.60 12.86
CA LYS A 5 -20.39 62.86 13.15
C LYS A 5 -19.72 63.37 11.86
N LEU A 6 -20.09 64.60 11.50
CA LEU A 6 -19.56 65.44 10.44
C LEU A 6 -18.03 65.28 10.27
N LEU A 7 -17.60 64.70 9.14
CA LEU A 7 -16.19 64.71 8.73
C LEU A 7 -15.83 66.13 8.22
N PRO A 8 -14.65 66.68 8.58
CA PRO A 8 -14.20 67.96 8.05
C PRO A 8 -14.04 67.85 6.52
N SER A 9 -14.66 68.75 5.75
CA SER A 9 -14.82 68.67 4.28
C SER A 9 -13.53 68.83 3.46
N LYS A 10 -12.35 68.64 4.08
CA LYS A 10 -11.02 68.83 3.49
C LYS A 10 -10.18 67.55 3.42
N GLN A 11 -10.74 66.38 3.77
CA GLN A 11 -10.03 65.07 3.79
C GLN A 11 -10.73 63.94 3.02
N GLN A 12 -11.62 64.23 2.06
CA GLN A 12 -12.36 63.18 1.33
C GLN A 12 -11.48 62.24 0.47
N GLY A 13 -10.34 62.71 -0.04
CA GLY A 13 -9.45 61.89 -0.87
C GLY A 13 -8.72 60.78 -0.09
N VAL A 14 -8.35 61.04 1.16
CA VAL A 14 -7.60 60.08 2.00
C VAL A 14 -8.49 58.91 2.43
N VAL A 15 -9.76 59.18 2.76
CA VAL A 15 -10.72 58.15 3.18
C VAL A 15 -10.98 57.13 2.06
N LEU A 16 -11.01 57.60 0.81
CA LEU A 16 -11.23 56.71 -0.35
C LEU A 16 -10.02 55.79 -0.58
N LEU A 17 -8.81 56.31 -0.41
CA LEU A 17 -7.58 55.53 -0.51
C LEU A 17 -7.46 54.50 0.62
N THR A 18 -7.76 54.88 1.86
CA THR A 18 -7.70 53.95 3.00
C THR A 18 -8.75 52.84 2.87
N ALA A 19 -9.96 53.17 2.43
CA ALA A 19 -11.00 52.18 2.13
C ALA A 19 -10.55 51.21 1.03
N LEU A 20 -9.95 51.71 -0.05
CA LEU A 20 -9.44 50.89 -1.14
C LEU A 20 -8.34 49.92 -0.68
N ILE A 21 -7.38 50.40 0.13
CA ILE A 21 -6.31 49.56 0.69
C ILE A 21 -6.89 48.46 1.59
N MET A 22 -7.87 48.80 2.43
CA MET A 22 -8.58 47.82 3.28
C MET A 22 -9.25 46.73 2.43
N VAL A 23 -9.96 47.10 1.36
CA VAL A 23 -10.65 46.14 0.48
C VAL A 23 -9.65 45.20 -0.21
N ILE A 24 -8.54 45.72 -0.71
CA ILE A 24 -7.51 44.90 -1.36
C ILE A 24 -6.85 43.96 -0.33
N ALA A 25 -6.57 44.43 0.88
CA ALA A 25 -5.99 43.60 1.93
C ALA A 25 -6.92 42.46 2.34
N VAL A 26 -8.21 42.74 2.57
CA VAL A 26 -9.20 41.74 3.00
C VAL A 26 -9.46 40.71 1.90
N THR A 27 -9.56 41.13 0.65
CA THR A 27 -9.74 40.20 -0.48
C THR A 27 -8.51 39.32 -0.68
N GLY A 28 -7.30 39.86 -0.50
CA GLY A 28 -6.05 39.08 -0.51
C GLY A 28 -6.05 37.98 0.55
N ILE A 29 -6.42 38.29 1.79
CA ILE A 29 -6.51 37.30 2.89
C ILE A 29 -7.60 36.26 2.60
N ALA A 30 -8.75 36.67 2.06
CA ALA A 30 -9.84 35.75 1.75
C ALA A 30 -9.42 34.71 0.69
N VAL A 31 -8.75 35.15 -0.38
CA VAL A 31 -8.29 34.24 -1.45
C VAL A 31 -7.21 33.29 -0.94
N THR A 32 -6.26 33.77 -0.12
CA THR A 32 -5.22 32.89 0.44
C THR A 32 -5.80 31.87 1.40
N LEU A 33 -6.77 32.25 2.24
CA LEU A 33 -7.48 31.32 3.13
C LEU A 33 -8.25 30.25 2.34
N MET A 34 -9.03 30.64 1.33
CA MET A 34 -9.75 29.67 0.48
C MET A 34 -8.80 28.73 -0.28
N SER A 35 -7.68 29.27 -0.76
CA SER A 35 -6.66 28.49 -1.47
C SER A 35 -6.06 27.41 -0.55
N SER A 36 -5.68 27.78 0.67
CA SER A 36 -5.13 26.85 1.66
C SER A 36 -6.13 25.74 1.99
N SER A 37 -7.39 26.09 2.29
CA SER A 37 -8.42 25.11 2.61
C SER A 37 -8.69 24.12 1.47
N THR A 38 -8.62 24.58 0.21
CA THR A 38 -8.81 23.69 -0.95
C THR A 38 -7.67 22.67 -1.08
N ILE A 39 -6.44 23.07 -0.75
CA ILE A 39 -5.29 22.16 -0.72
C ILE A 39 -5.47 21.14 0.40
N ASP A 40 -5.83 21.59 1.59
CA ASP A 40 -6.03 20.72 2.75
C ASP A 40 -7.11 19.66 2.48
N ILE A 41 -8.25 20.05 1.90
CA ILE A 41 -9.32 19.11 1.52
C ILE A 41 -8.83 18.05 0.54
N LYS A 42 -8.04 18.44 -0.48
CA LYS A 42 -7.50 17.47 -1.45
C LYS A 42 -6.53 16.49 -0.79
N ILE A 43 -5.72 16.97 0.16
CA ILE A 43 -4.81 16.13 0.94
C ILE A 43 -5.61 15.16 1.81
N THR A 44 -6.64 15.64 2.51
CA THR A 44 -7.52 14.78 3.32
C THR A 44 -8.23 13.72 2.48
N ASN A 45 -8.74 14.07 1.30
CA ASN A 45 -9.37 13.10 0.40
C ASN A 45 -8.37 12.06 -0.11
N ALA A 46 -7.16 12.48 -0.51
CA ALA A 46 -6.12 11.54 -0.92
C ALA A 46 -5.70 10.61 0.22
N ALA A 47 -5.65 11.11 1.46
CA ALA A 47 -5.40 10.30 2.64
C ALA A 47 -6.52 9.29 2.89
N GLN A 48 -7.78 9.71 2.75
CA GLN A 48 -8.94 8.81 2.88
C GLN A 48 -8.95 7.72 1.80
N GLU A 49 -8.69 8.06 0.53
CA GLU A 49 -8.60 7.09 -0.55
C GLU A 49 -7.50 6.05 -0.29
N ARG A 50 -6.35 6.49 0.22
CA ARG A 50 -5.27 5.59 0.62
C ARG A 50 -5.67 4.69 1.79
N GLU A 51 -6.32 5.23 2.82
CA GLU A 51 -6.75 4.45 3.98
C GLU A 51 -7.76 3.37 3.60
N VAL A 52 -8.72 3.69 2.71
CA VAL A 52 -9.67 2.71 2.18
C VAL A 52 -8.93 1.61 1.41
N ALA A 53 -7.99 1.99 0.53
CA ALA A 53 -7.18 1.03 -0.22
C ALA A 53 -6.33 0.15 0.69
N GLU A 54 -5.75 0.70 1.76
CA GLU A 54 -4.95 -0.05 2.73
C GLU A 54 -5.81 -1.06 3.51
N ASN A 55 -7.00 -0.67 3.94
CA ASN A 55 -7.94 -1.57 4.61
C ASN A 55 -8.42 -2.70 3.68
N GLN A 56 -8.71 -2.39 2.42
CA GLN A 56 -9.06 -3.40 1.41
C GLN A 56 -7.89 -4.37 1.19
N LEU A 57 -6.68 -3.84 1.08
CA LEU A 57 -5.48 -4.62 0.83
C LEU A 57 -5.14 -5.56 1.98
N ILE A 58 -5.26 -5.10 3.24
CA ILE A 58 -5.08 -5.96 4.42
C ILE A 58 -6.13 -7.08 4.44
N GLY A 59 -7.38 -6.76 4.11
CA GLY A 59 -8.45 -7.75 4.00
C GLY A 59 -8.17 -8.81 2.94
N GLU A 60 -7.66 -8.39 1.78
CA GLU A 60 -7.27 -9.29 0.70
C GLU A 60 -6.10 -10.19 1.09
N VAL A 61 -5.05 -9.64 1.70
CA VAL A 61 -3.91 -10.42 2.22
C VAL A 61 -4.39 -11.50 3.17
N GLN A 62 -5.26 -11.16 4.13
CA GLN A 62 -5.80 -12.14 5.06
C GLN A 62 -6.68 -13.18 4.36
N ARG A 63 -7.46 -12.76 3.36
CA ARG A 63 -8.32 -13.66 2.60
C ARG A 63 -7.51 -14.67 1.80
N VAL A 64 -6.50 -14.23 1.06
CA VAL A 64 -5.59 -15.09 0.28
C VAL A 64 -4.90 -16.07 1.21
N ILE A 65 -4.34 -15.61 2.33
CA ILE A 65 -3.71 -16.49 3.33
C ILE A 65 -4.71 -17.50 3.90
N ALA A 66 -5.94 -17.08 4.18
CA ALA A 66 -6.97 -17.98 4.69
C ALA A 66 -7.50 -18.95 3.63
N SER A 67 -7.47 -18.59 2.34
CA SER A 67 -7.82 -19.50 1.24
C SER A 67 -6.76 -20.59 1.13
N GLU A 68 -5.50 -20.21 1.06
CA GLU A 68 -4.35 -21.11 1.05
C GLU A 68 -4.36 -22.03 2.28
N ALA A 69 -4.59 -21.49 3.48
CA ALA A 69 -4.68 -22.29 4.70
C ALA A 69 -5.85 -23.30 4.70
N LYS A 70 -6.94 -23.04 3.95
CA LYS A 70 -8.06 -23.99 3.81
C LYS A 70 -7.74 -25.14 2.88
N GLU A 71 -6.87 -24.93 1.90
CA GLU A 71 -6.41 -25.98 0.98
C GLU A 71 -5.51 -26.99 1.71
N GLY A 72 -4.94 -26.62 2.85
CA GLY A 72 -4.19 -27.54 3.70
C GLY A 72 -2.98 -28.07 2.97
N ALA A 73 -2.88 -29.40 2.82
CA ALA A 73 -1.72 -30.06 2.20
C ALA A 73 -1.50 -29.69 0.71
N ASP A 74 -2.54 -29.20 0.03
CA ASP A 74 -2.46 -28.76 -1.37
C ASP A 74 -2.15 -27.25 -1.50
N SER A 75 -1.93 -26.54 -0.39
CA SER A 75 -1.60 -25.12 -0.41
C SER A 75 -0.30 -24.83 -1.14
N ASP A 76 -0.29 -23.71 -1.86
CA ASP A 76 0.87 -23.20 -2.55
C ASP A 76 2.02 -22.82 -1.59
N PHE A 77 1.72 -22.62 -0.30
CA PHE A 77 2.72 -22.36 0.73
C PHE A 77 3.66 -23.54 1.02
N PHE A 78 3.36 -24.74 0.52
CA PHE A 78 4.24 -25.90 0.64
C PHE A 78 5.17 -26.09 -0.56
N LEU A 79 4.93 -25.37 -1.66
CA LEU A 79 5.69 -25.55 -2.88
C LEU A 79 7.13 -25.10 -2.69
N THR A 80 8.05 -25.91 -3.22
CA THR A 80 9.48 -25.62 -3.20
C THR A 80 9.82 -24.51 -4.20
N PRO A 81 10.96 -23.80 -4.03
CA PRO A 81 11.38 -22.75 -4.97
C PRO A 81 11.44 -23.23 -6.43
N ASP A 82 11.82 -24.48 -6.66
CA ASP A 82 11.92 -25.07 -8.00
C ASP A 82 10.55 -25.34 -8.64
N GLU A 83 9.51 -25.60 -7.85
CA GLU A 83 8.16 -25.89 -8.34
C GLU A 83 7.38 -24.62 -8.73
N ILE A 84 7.72 -23.48 -8.14
CA ILE A 84 7.13 -22.18 -8.46
C ILE A 84 8.07 -21.26 -9.25
N ALA A 85 9.09 -21.85 -9.86
CA ALA A 85 10.09 -21.11 -10.60
C ALA A 85 9.45 -20.52 -11.88
N THR A 86 9.17 -19.21 -11.86
CA THR A 86 8.62 -18.47 -13.00
C THR A 86 9.74 -17.69 -13.69
N ASP A 87 9.70 -17.67 -15.02
CA ASP A 87 10.62 -16.88 -15.84
C ASP A 87 10.40 -15.38 -15.57
N SER A 88 11.43 -14.72 -15.07
CA SER A 88 11.40 -13.29 -14.72
C SER A 88 11.37 -12.39 -15.96
N GLY A 89 11.47 -12.96 -17.16
CA GLY A 89 11.59 -12.23 -18.42
C GLY A 89 12.90 -11.45 -18.55
N LYS A 90 13.85 -11.68 -17.64
CA LYS A 90 15.19 -11.08 -17.63
C LYS A 90 16.21 -12.14 -17.96
N LEU A 91 17.19 -11.77 -18.76
CA LEU A 91 18.34 -12.62 -19.06
C LEU A 91 19.47 -12.26 -18.09
N ASP A 92 20.18 -13.27 -17.59
CA ASP A 92 21.43 -13.08 -16.86
C ASP A 92 22.52 -12.56 -17.82
N GLY A 93 23.69 -12.24 -17.27
CA GLY A 93 24.83 -11.77 -18.07
C GLY A 93 25.37 -12.79 -19.07
N ASP A 94 24.88 -14.03 -19.03
CA ASP A 94 25.27 -15.15 -19.90
C ASP A 94 24.15 -15.51 -20.92
N GLY A 95 23.02 -14.78 -20.90
CA GLY A 95 21.90 -14.97 -21.81
C GLY A 95 20.86 -16.03 -21.38
N ASN A 96 20.97 -16.59 -20.17
CA ASN A 96 19.98 -17.50 -19.61
C ASN A 96 18.85 -16.73 -18.91
N LYS A 97 17.64 -17.28 -18.95
CA LYS A 97 16.49 -16.71 -18.24
C LYS A 97 16.72 -16.78 -16.74
N ILE A 98 16.60 -15.64 -16.06
CA ILE A 98 16.55 -15.57 -14.61
C ILE A 98 15.19 -16.12 -14.19
N THR A 99 15.17 -17.18 -13.41
CA THR A 99 13.94 -17.72 -12.83
C THR A 99 13.83 -17.22 -11.39
N ILE A 100 12.69 -16.62 -11.03
CA ILE A 100 12.39 -16.27 -9.63
C ILE A 100 11.30 -17.23 -9.14
N PRO A 101 11.40 -17.76 -7.91
CA PRO A 101 10.37 -18.61 -7.34
C PRO A 101 9.13 -17.78 -6.97
N GLU A 102 8.37 -17.33 -7.98
CA GLU A 102 7.16 -16.52 -7.85
C GLU A 102 5.95 -17.21 -8.47
N LYS A 103 4.81 -17.20 -7.76
CA LYS A 103 3.51 -17.69 -8.23
C LYS A 103 2.44 -16.64 -8.04
N ASP A 104 1.61 -16.44 -9.07
CA ASP A 104 0.41 -15.62 -8.96
C ASP A 104 -0.70 -16.42 -8.27
N ILE A 105 -1.14 -15.95 -7.11
CA ILE A 105 -2.20 -16.56 -6.29
C ILE A 105 -3.42 -15.65 -6.19
N THR A 106 -3.59 -14.76 -7.17
CA THR A 106 -4.74 -13.86 -7.24
C THR A 106 -6.03 -14.66 -7.43
N GLU A 107 -7.02 -14.47 -6.55
CA GLU A 107 -8.34 -15.10 -6.71
C GLU A 107 -9.03 -14.61 -7.99
N PRO A 108 -9.71 -15.49 -8.75
CA PRO A 108 -10.37 -15.10 -9.99
C PRO A 108 -11.50 -14.10 -9.73
N GLY A 109 -11.41 -12.93 -10.35
CA GLY A 109 -12.41 -11.85 -10.23
C GLY A 109 -12.04 -10.73 -9.25
N HIS A 110 -10.86 -10.78 -8.64
CA HIS A 110 -10.34 -9.70 -7.81
C HIS A 110 -9.42 -8.76 -8.62
N GLU A 111 -9.51 -7.46 -8.37
CA GLU A 111 -8.68 -6.43 -9.04
C GLU A 111 -7.29 -6.31 -8.42
N MET A 112 -7.10 -6.83 -7.21
CA MET A 112 -5.84 -6.80 -6.47
C MET A 112 -4.95 -7.95 -6.91
N LYS A 113 -3.65 -7.70 -7.10
CA LYS A 113 -2.69 -8.73 -7.53
C LYS A 113 -1.93 -9.27 -6.34
N SER A 114 -2.03 -10.58 -6.08
CA SER A 114 -1.31 -11.29 -5.01
C SER A 114 -0.24 -12.21 -5.59
N ILE A 115 1.02 -11.90 -5.32
CA ILE A 115 2.18 -12.69 -5.77
C ILE A 115 2.80 -13.36 -4.55
N MET A 116 2.90 -14.68 -4.58
CA MET A 116 3.69 -15.46 -3.64
C MET A 116 5.12 -15.58 -4.15
N THR A 117 6.11 -15.37 -3.29
CA THR A 117 7.53 -15.62 -3.56
C THR A 117 8.08 -16.56 -2.50
N ASN A 118 8.73 -17.66 -2.89
CA ASN A 118 9.44 -18.51 -1.94
C ASN A 118 10.85 -17.95 -1.67
N LEU A 119 11.19 -17.76 -0.40
CA LEU A 119 12.45 -17.17 0.06
C LEU A 119 13.46 -18.20 0.54
N ASN A 120 13.15 -19.49 0.45
CA ASN A 120 14.08 -20.56 0.79
C ASN A 120 15.24 -20.57 -0.22
N ASN A 121 16.46 -20.34 0.27
CA ASN A 121 17.67 -20.37 -0.55
C ASN A 121 18.38 -21.73 -0.36
N GLY A 122 18.19 -22.63 -1.31
CA GLY A 122 18.87 -23.93 -1.38
C GLY A 122 18.00 -25.14 -0.98
N LEU A 123 18.60 -26.33 -1.07
CA LEU A 123 17.97 -27.64 -0.78
C LEU A 123 17.88 -27.95 0.73
N LEU A 124 18.40 -27.07 1.59
CA LEU A 124 18.40 -27.29 3.03
C LEU A 124 17.06 -26.84 3.62
N GLU A 125 16.44 -27.74 4.35
CA GLU A 125 15.27 -27.43 5.15
C GLU A 125 15.62 -26.38 6.21
N LEU A 126 14.91 -25.25 6.19
CA LEU A 126 15.12 -24.19 7.17
C LEU A 126 14.42 -24.53 8.49
N ASN A 127 15.09 -24.27 9.60
CA ASN A 127 14.46 -24.33 10.91
C ASN A 127 13.44 -23.19 11.04
N CYS A 128 12.26 -23.50 11.57
CA CYS A 128 11.22 -22.51 11.81
C CYS A 128 11.68 -21.40 12.78
N PRO A 129 11.31 -20.13 12.53
CA PRO A 129 11.46 -19.04 13.49
C PRO A 129 10.80 -19.43 14.83
N ARG A 130 11.48 -19.15 15.93
CA ARG A 130 11.15 -19.75 17.24
C ARG A 130 9.81 -19.26 17.79
N SER A 131 8.91 -20.19 18.14
CA SER A 131 7.83 -19.95 19.11
C SER A 131 7.86 -20.99 20.25
N TYR A 132 8.08 -22.28 19.93
CA TYR A 132 8.41 -23.37 20.87
C TYR A 132 9.59 -24.21 20.31
N SER A 133 10.27 -25.01 21.14
CA SER A 133 11.55 -25.68 20.82
C SER A 133 11.57 -26.45 19.50
N PHE A 134 12.78 -26.65 18.92
CA PHE A 134 13.00 -27.54 17.78
C PHE A 134 12.32 -28.89 17.99
N THR A 135 11.37 -29.22 17.12
CA THR A 135 10.77 -30.55 17.04
C THR A 135 11.49 -31.27 15.92
N ALA A 136 12.17 -32.36 16.25
CA ALA A 136 12.86 -33.16 15.25
C ALA A 136 11.86 -33.63 14.18
N GLY A 137 12.15 -33.34 12.91
CA GLY A 137 11.28 -33.67 11.79
C GLY A 137 10.32 -32.56 11.35
N VAL A 138 10.37 -31.36 11.95
CA VAL A 138 9.62 -30.18 11.51
C VAL A 138 10.57 -29.14 10.91
N SER A 139 10.23 -28.69 9.71
CA SER A 139 10.98 -27.74 8.89
C SER A 139 10.04 -26.63 8.42
N CYS A 140 10.59 -25.49 7.97
CA CYS A 140 9.79 -24.36 7.52
C CYS A 140 10.01 -23.99 6.07
N ASN A 141 8.91 -23.67 5.39
CA ASN A 141 8.92 -22.92 4.14
C ASN A 141 8.73 -21.43 4.43
N MET A 142 9.71 -20.63 4.06
CA MET A 142 9.62 -19.18 4.16
C MET A 142 9.03 -18.65 2.86
N VAL A 143 7.79 -18.20 2.91
CA VAL A 143 7.08 -17.63 1.75
C VAL A 143 6.71 -16.19 2.02
N GLN A 144 6.71 -15.38 0.99
CA GLN A 144 6.35 -13.97 1.03
C GLN A 144 5.15 -13.74 0.13
N VAL A 145 4.08 -13.18 0.66
CA VAL A 145 2.91 -12.78 -0.13
C VAL A 145 2.95 -11.26 -0.29
N SER A 146 3.07 -10.83 -1.53
CA SER A 146 3.07 -9.43 -1.94
C SER A 146 1.74 -9.14 -2.63
N THR A 147 0.84 -8.44 -1.95
CA THR A 147 -0.45 -8.02 -2.54
C THR A 147 -0.39 -6.55 -2.90
N THR A 148 -0.87 -6.23 -4.10
CA THR A 148 -0.79 -4.89 -4.68
C THR A 148 -2.17 -4.41 -5.12
N ILE A 149 -2.52 -3.18 -4.75
CA ILE A 149 -3.71 -2.46 -5.20
C ILE A 149 -3.31 -1.14 -5.86
N GLU A 150 -4.00 -0.76 -6.93
CA GLU A 150 -3.92 0.56 -7.51
C GLU A 150 -5.05 1.45 -6.99
N TYR A 151 -4.72 2.69 -6.60
CA TYR A 151 -5.68 3.61 -6.00
C TYR A 151 -5.51 5.04 -6.51
N GLY A 152 -6.50 5.87 -6.20
CA GLY A 152 -6.56 7.27 -6.62
C GLY A 152 -7.10 7.48 -8.02
N SER A 153 -7.22 8.77 -8.40
CA SER A 153 -7.77 9.18 -9.69
C SER A 153 -7.00 8.57 -10.87
N LYS A 154 -7.62 7.63 -11.59
CA LYS A 154 -7.06 6.86 -12.72
C LYS A 154 -5.94 5.88 -12.35
N SER A 155 -5.99 5.28 -11.17
CA SER A 155 -5.05 4.21 -10.77
C SER A 155 -3.57 4.63 -10.84
N LYS A 156 -3.30 5.90 -10.52
CA LYS A 156 -1.94 6.47 -10.62
C LYS A 156 -1.03 6.11 -9.46
N HIS A 157 -1.62 5.68 -8.35
CA HIS A 157 -0.89 5.32 -7.14
C HIS A 157 -1.02 3.83 -6.92
N GLN A 158 0.03 3.24 -6.38
CA GLN A 158 0.08 1.82 -6.08
C GLN A 158 0.48 1.66 -4.61
N LEU A 159 -0.19 0.73 -3.94
CA LEU A 159 0.12 0.31 -2.58
C LEU A 159 0.39 -1.18 -2.60
N THR A 160 1.51 -1.60 -2.05
CA THR A 160 1.90 -3.00 -1.92
C THR A 160 2.13 -3.33 -0.45
N ILE A 161 1.46 -4.36 0.03
CA ILE A 161 1.71 -4.94 1.35
C ILE A 161 2.47 -6.24 1.14
N VAL A 162 3.59 -6.35 1.83
CA VAL A 162 4.46 -7.52 1.81
C VAL A 162 4.34 -8.21 3.16
N THR A 163 3.88 -9.45 3.16
CA THR A 163 3.72 -10.27 4.36
C THR A 163 4.62 -11.49 4.25
N GLY A 164 5.47 -11.71 5.24
CA GLY A 164 6.26 -12.94 5.37
C GLY A 164 5.48 -13.99 6.16
N ILE A 165 5.48 -15.22 5.67
CA ILE A 165 4.81 -16.38 6.26
C ILE A 165 5.86 -17.47 6.43
N ALA A 166 5.91 -18.05 7.63
CA ALA A 166 6.72 -19.24 7.91
C ALA A 166 5.77 -20.43 8.05
N GLN A 167 5.70 -21.26 7.02
CA GLN A 167 4.82 -22.43 6.98
C GLN A 167 5.56 -23.65 7.52
N GLU A 168 5.06 -24.24 8.61
CA GLU A 168 5.59 -25.50 9.16
C GLU A 168 5.24 -26.67 8.23
N MET A 169 6.21 -27.55 7.97
CA MET A 169 6.11 -28.75 7.13
C MET A 169 6.89 -29.91 7.76
N ALA A 170 6.56 -31.14 7.41
CA ALA A 170 7.38 -32.28 7.78
C ALA A 170 8.72 -32.23 7.03
N SER A 171 9.78 -32.78 7.64
CA SER A 171 11.15 -32.89 7.10
C SER A 171 11.28 -33.78 5.84
N THR A 172 10.14 -34.08 5.20
CA THR A 172 10.03 -34.72 3.89
C THR A 172 9.54 -33.75 2.81
N GLY A 173 9.50 -32.44 3.09
CA GLY A 173 9.14 -31.39 2.15
C GLY A 173 7.65 -31.33 1.76
N LYS A 174 6.75 -31.87 2.58
CA LYS A 174 5.29 -31.82 2.34
C LYS A 174 4.54 -31.49 3.63
N GLY A 175 3.35 -30.88 3.47
CA GLY A 175 2.47 -30.50 4.58
C GLY A 175 2.21 -31.65 5.56
N ILE A 176 2.05 -31.31 6.83
CA ILE A 176 1.71 -32.25 7.92
C ILE A 176 0.25 -32.65 7.90
#